data_AF-A0A7Y2JK13-F1
#
_entry.id   AF-A0A7Y2JK13-F1
#
_cell.length_a   1.000
_cell.length_b   1.000
_cell.length_c   1.000
_cell.angle_alpha   90.00
_cell.angle_beta   90.00
_cell.angle_gamma   90.00
#
_symmetry.space_group_name_H-M   'P 1'
#
loop_
_entity.id
_entity.type
_entity.pdbx_description
1 polymer ?
#
loop_
_entity_poly.entity_id
_entity_poly.type
_entity_poly.pdbx_seq_one_letter_code
_entity_poly.pdbx_strand_id
1 'polypeptide(L)'
;PLMNDNFGGLAVGGTRITDPRLVFGGAGPVPLEAVIGPVTVSTDIALNNPTGPFNNLGIPGAKSFHLIAPGYGNLSNFPAAANPYAVRVTGNAPNASIVELAVAQIPTFFTLSEIGGNDVLGYATSGGDGSNLITDTATFDFALNTMVGAMVSTGAKGAIANLPNITSLSYFTTVPHNPVPLDAGTAAFLNSASAYGAYNAGIVQAFAFLVANTPMTQEMADAEIAKRTITFAEGEGNAVVIFDESLTDLTQINPALVSMRQATAADLVVLTAASFIGTEAIPGNAQTVNGVAIPLADKWVLTPEEQEEIATATTSYNASISAVASANGLALVDLNSVLVEASTTGINFDDYNLNTDLVFGGLVSLDGVHLTARGYALMANEFLKAIDATFGSNFEASGNMAKAADYPVTFSPLLP
;
A
#
# COMPACT_ATOMS: atom_id res chain seq x y z
N PRO A 1 13.64 2.62 -11.96
CA PRO A 1 15.04 2.55 -12.47
C PRO A 1 15.69 1.20 -12.17
N LEU A 2 16.38 0.60 -13.15
CA LEU A 2 17.04 -0.71 -13.01
C LEU A 2 18.12 -0.69 -11.93
N MET A 3 18.23 -1.74 -11.14
CA MET A 3 19.29 -1.89 -10.13
C MET A 3 20.59 -2.41 -10.79
N ASN A 4 21.74 -2.14 -10.16
CA ASN A 4 23.04 -2.63 -10.64
C ASN A 4 23.29 -4.11 -10.33
N ASP A 5 22.50 -4.68 -9.42
CA ASP A 5 22.53 -6.07 -9.01
C ASP A 5 21.08 -6.63 -8.94
N ASN A 6 20.96 -7.94 -8.70
CA ASN A 6 19.67 -8.60 -8.47
C ASN A 6 19.29 -8.73 -7.00
N PHE A 7 20.05 -8.14 -6.08
CA PHE A 7 19.68 -8.07 -4.66
C PHE A 7 18.63 -6.97 -4.44
N GLY A 8 18.76 -5.87 -5.17
CA GLY A 8 17.99 -4.65 -4.92
C GLY A 8 18.58 -3.83 -3.78
N GLY A 9 17.74 -3.03 -3.14
CA GLY A 9 18.20 -2.02 -2.18
C GLY A 9 18.91 -0.84 -2.85
N LEU A 10 19.26 0.16 -2.04
CA LEU A 10 19.94 1.37 -2.46
C LEU A 10 20.98 1.78 -1.42
N ALA A 11 22.04 2.44 -1.86
CA ALA A 11 23.07 3.05 -1.04
C ALA A 11 23.31 4.53 -1.41
N VAL A 12 23.91 5.28 -0.50
CA VAL A 12 24.41 6.65 -0.71
C VAL A 12 25.83 6.73 -0.19
N GLY A 13 26.81 6.95 -1.07
CA GLY A 13 28.22 7.02 -0.66
C GLY A 13 28.70 5.77 0.07
N GLY A 14 28.22 4.59 -0.36
CA GLY A 14 28.52 3.28 0.23
C GLY A 14 27.67 2.92 1.45
N THR A 15 26.83 3.82 1.96
CA THR A 15 25.94 3.53 3.11
C THR A 15 24.58 3.05 2.61
N ARG A 16 24.15 1.85 3.02
CA ARG A 16 22.82 1.30 2.69
C ARG A 16 21.70 2.19 3.26
N ILE A 17 20.73 2.51 2.41
CA ILE A 17 19.53 3.31 2.72
C ILE A 17 18.22 2.58 2.42
N THR A 18 18.27 1.44 1.72
CA THR A 18 17.10 0.60 1.43
C THR A 18 17.53 -0.85 1.43
N ASP A 19 16.68 -1.71 1.99
CA ASP A 19 16.95 -3.14 2.10
C ASP A 19 16.80 -3.88 0.75
N PRO A 20 17.54 -4.99 0.54
CA PRO A 20 17.32 -5.91 -0.55
C PRO A 20 15.89 -6.43 -0.60
N ARG A 21 15.52 -6.95 -1.77
CA ARG A 21 14.18 -7.50 -2.04
C ARG A 21 13.81 -8.65 -1.10
N LEU A 22 12.52 -8.90 -1.00
CA LEU A 22 11.99 -10.13 -0.40
C LEU A 22 12.14 -11.32 -1.35
N VAL A 23 12.25 -12.53 -0.79
CA VAL A 23 12.24 -13.80 -1.52
C VAL A 23 11.30 -14.79 -0.83
N PHE A 24 10.91 -15.85 -1.54
CA PHE A 24 10.09 -16.91 -0.96
C PHE A 24 10.95 -17.85 -0.11
N GLY A 25 10.71 -17.88 1.20
CA GLY A 25 11.43 -18.69 2.18
C GLY A 25 10.84 -20.10 2.41
N GLY A 26 9.88 -20.52 1.60
CA GLY A 26 9.19 -21.83 1.72
C GLY A 26 7.84 -21.77 2.43
N ALA A 27 7.66 -20.82 3.36
CA ALA A 27 6.37 -20.54 4.01
C ALA A 27 5.74 -19.21 3.58
N GLY A 28 6.57 -18.23 3.19
CA GLY A 28 6.11 -16.90 2.82
C GLY A 28 7.28 -15.98 2.45
N PRO A 29 7.04 -14.68 2.31
CA PRO A 29 8.09 -13.69 2.09
C PRO A 29 9.07 -13.65 3.26
N VAL A 30 10.36 -13.63 2.96
CA VAL A 30 11.44 -13.39 3.93
C VAL A 30 12.47 -12.43 3.32
N PRO A 31 13.25 -11.70 4.13
CA PRO A 31 14.38 -10.93 3.64
C PRO A 31 15.36 -11.82 2.87
N LEU A 32 15.87 -11.37 1.71
CA LEU A 32 16.86 -12.12 0.91
C LEU A 32 18.04 -12.62 1.76
N GLU A 33 18.55 -11.76 2.64
CA GLU A 33 19.73 -12.05 3.47
C GLU A 33 19.47 -13.16 4.51
N ALA A 34 18.21 -13.45 4.84
CA ALA A 34 17.86 -14.60 5.68
C ALA A 34 18.10 -15.94 4.97
N VAL A 35 18.17 -15.94 3.63
CA VAL A 35 18.35 -17.14 2.79
C VAL A 35 19.80 -17.29 2.34
N ILE A 36 20.44 -16.20 1.89
CA ILE A 36 21.77 -16.25 1.27
C ILE A 36 22.89 -15.62 2.11
N GLY A 37 22.55 -15.10 3.30
CA GLY A 37 23.47 -14.34 4.14
C GLY A 37 23.58 -12.86 3.71
N PRO A 38 24.40 -12.07 4.43
CA PRO A 38 24.53 -10.63 4.18
C PRO A 38 25.03 -10.32 2.77
N VAL A 39 24.49 -9.25 2.17
CA VAL A 39 24.88 -8.77 0.84
C VAL A 39 25.39 -7.34 0.88
N THR A 40 26.22 -6.97 -0.10
CA THR A 40 26.60 -5.57 -0.33
C THR A 40 25.71 -5.00 -1.43
N VAL A 41 24.90 -3.99 -1.09
CA VAL A 41 24.10 -3.24 -2.06
C VAL A 41 25.04 -2.46 -2.98
N SER A 42 24.99 -2.74 -4.28
CA SER A 42 25.89 -2.10 -5.26
C SER A 42 25.27 -0.89 -5.96
N THR A 43 23.95 -0.72 -5.87
CA THR A 43 23.24 0.43 -6.44
C THR A 43 23.41 1.64 -5.54
N ASP A 44 24.22 2.61 -5.95
CA ASP A 44 24.53 3.81 -5.17
C ASP A 44 24.08 5.08 -5.88
N ILE A 45 23.19 5.84 -5.24
CA ILE A 45 22.54 7.01 -5.85
C ILE A 45 23.47 8.22 -5.98
N ALA A 46 24.68 8.16 -5.43
CA ALA A 46 25.71 9.19 -5.53
C ALA A 46 26.86 8.80 -6.46
N LEU A 47 27.17 7.49 -6.56
CA LEU A 47 28.41 7.03 -7.17
C LEU A 47 28.24 6.39 -8.56
N ASN A 48 27.09 5.77 -8.85
CA ASN A 48 26.94 4.96 -10.07
C ASN A 48 25.54 5.06 -10.71
N ASN A 49 24.98 6.27 -10.75
CA ASN A 49 23.72 6.54 -11.43
C ASN A 49 23.81 6.22 -12.93
N PRO A 50 22.78 5.58 -13.51
CA PRO A 50 22.73 5.33 -14.94
C PRO A 50 22.57 6.65 -15.72
N THR A 51 22.98 6.65 -16.99
CA THR A 51 22.82 7.81 -17.87
C THR A 51 21.64 7.59 -18.82
N GLY A 52 20.72 8.57 -18.85
CA GLY A 52 19.57 8.57 -19.76
C GLY A 52 19.93 9.00 -21.19
N PRO A 53 18.91 9.24 -22.06
CA PRO A 53 17.48 9.28 -21.73
C PRO A 53 16.89 7.89 -21.43
N PHE A 54 15.82 7.86 -20.64
CA PHE A 54 15.08 6.63 -20.31
C PHE A 54 13.65 6.71 -20.85
N ASN A 55 13.18 5.60 -21.42
CA ASN A 55 11.78 5.46 -21.83
C ASN A 55 10.85 5.22 -20.61
N ASN A 56 11.38 4.60 -19.55
CA ASN A 56 10.64 4.38 -18.31
C ASN A 56 11.10 5.40 -17.26
N LEU A 57 10.22 6.35 -16.96
CA LEU A 57 10.42 7.41 -15.98
C LEU A 57 9.58 7.19 -14.71
N GLY A 58 9.11 5.96 -14.48
CA GLY A 58 8.40 5.58 -13.25
C GLY A 58 9.30 5.65 -12.02
N ILE A 59 8.81 6.32 -10.98
CA ILE A 59 9.54 6.53 -9.72
C ILE A 59 8.81 5.84 -8.56
N PRO A 60 9.36 4.76 -7.99
CA PRO A 60 8.80 4.11 -6.80
C PRO A 60 8.57 5.09 -5.65
N GLY A 61 7.40 4.99 -5.02
CA GLY A 61 6.98 5.85 -3.90
C GLY A 61 6.67 7.31 -4.28
N ALA A 62 6.68 7.69 -5.56
CA ALA A 62 6.27 9.03 -5.97
C ALA A 62 4.75 9.17 -5.97
N LYS A 63 4.25 10.20 -5.28
CA LYS A 63 2.89 10.73 -5.41
C LYS A 63 2.78 11.58 -6.68
N SER A 64 1.56 11.85 -7.12
CA SER A 64 1.24 12.61 -8.33
C SER A 64 2.03 13.93 -8.45
N PHE A 65 2.00 14.76 -7.41
CA PHE A 65 2.66 16.08 -7.38
C PHE A 65 4.19 16.01 -7.35
N HIS A 66 4.79 14.89 -6.93
CA HIS A 66 6.24 14.73 -6.97
C HIS A 66 6.79 14.70 -8.41
N LEU A 67 6.02 14.18 -9.36
CA LEU A 67 6.46 14.00 -10.75
C LEU A 67 6.60 15.33 -11.51
N ILE A 68 5.93 16.38 -11.04
CA ILE A 68 6.01 17.74 -11.57
C ILE A 68 6.94 18.66 -10.77
N ALA A 69 7.52 18.17 -9.66
CA ALA A 69 8.32 18.97 -8.75
C ALA A 69 9.78 19.09 -9.23
N PRO A 70 10.29 20.32 -9.49
CA PRO A 70 11.71 20.53 -9.76
C PRO A 70 12.57 20.11 -8.55
N GLY A 71 13.69 19.44 -8.81
CA GLY A 71 14.62 19.03 -7.75
C GLY A 71 14.21 17.78 -6.96
N TYR A 72 13.12 17.10 -7.32
CA TYR A 72 12.71 15.83 -6.69
C TYR A 72 13.73 14.71 -6.89
N GLY A 73 14.56 14.79 -7.93
CA GLY A 73 15.72 13.94 -8.14
C GLY A 73 17.06 14.64 -7.87
N ASN A 74 17.10 15.68 -7.05
CA ASN A 74 18.38 16.31 -6.68
C ASN A 74 18.94 15.62 -5.42
N LEU A 75 20.12 14.99 -5.53
CA LEU A 75 20.78 14.35 -4.39
C LEU A 75 21.01 15.30 -3.20
N SER A 76 21.21 16.61 -3.46
CA SER A 76 21.40 17.61 -2.41
C SER A 76 20.15 17.84 -1.55
N ASN A 77 18.97 17.44 -2.04
CA ASN A 77 17.70 17.51 -1.32
C ASN A 77 17.38 16.21 -0.57
N PHE A 78 18.16 15.14 -0.75
CA PHE A 78 17.95 13.86 -0.08
C PHE A 78 18.41 13.93 1.39
N PRO A 79 17.66 13.35 2.36
CA PRO A 79 16.41 12.59 2.18
C PRO A 79 15.12 13.41 2.29
N ALA A 80 15.21 14.71 2.61
CA ALA A 80 14.04 15.50 3.01
C ALA A 80 13.05 15.81 1.87
N ALA A 81 13.55 16.08 0.67
CA ALA A 81 12.74 16.53 -0.47
C ALA A 81 13.12 15.87 -1.80
N ALA A 82 13.97 14.84 -1.78
CA ALA A 82 14.29 14.04 -2.95
C ALA A 82 14.03 12.57 -2.74
N ASN A 83 13.62 11.91 -3.81
CA ASN A 83 13.44 10.47 -3.87
C ASN A 83 14.70 9.81 -4.44
N PRO A 84 15.21 8.75 -3.81
CA PRO A 84 16.48 8.16 -4.22
C PRO A 84 16.40 7.50 -5.61
N TYR A 85 15.23 7.02 -6.04
CA TYR A 85 15.01 6.53 -7.40
C TYR A 85 14.93 7.68 -8.42
N ALA A 86 14.33 8.82 -8.05
CA ALA A 86 14.31 10.01 -8.90
C ALA A 86 15.72 10.55 -9.13
N VAL A 87 16.59 10.55 -8.12
CA VAL A 87 18.02 10.93 -8.25
C VAL A 87 18.72 10.13 -9.35
N ARG A 88 18.42 8.83 -9.43
CA ARG A 88 18.98 7.95 -10.46
C ARG A 88 18.45 8.25 -11.86
N VAL A 89 17.25 8.82 -11.97
CA VAL A 89 16.58 9.12 -13.26
C VAL A 89 16.94 10.50 -13.78
N THR A 90 17.00 11.50 -12.91
CA THR A 90 17.37 12.88 -13.27
C THR A 90 18.85 12.98 -13.64
N GLY A 91 19.73 12.23 -12.99
CA GLY A 91 21.15 12.16 -13.30
C GLY A 91 21.78 13.56 -13.41
N ASN A 92 22.24 13.92 -14.61
CA ASN A 92 22.90 15.21 -14.89
C ASN A 92 21.95 16.42 -14.96
N ALA A 93 20.64 16.21 -14.87
CA ALA A 93 19.63 17.26 -14.79
C ALA A 93 18.91 17.23 -13.42
N PRO A 94 19.64 17.40 -12.29
CA PRO A 94 19.11 17.12 -10.96
C PRO A 94 17.89 17.99 -10.57
N ASN A 95 17.73 19.15 -11.20
CA ASN A 95 16.61 20.06 -10.94
C ASN A 95 15.43 19.90 -11.91
N ALA A 96 15.54 19.07 -12.95
CA ALA A 96 14.40 18.77 -13.81
C ALA A 96 13.36 17.95 -13.02
N SER A 97 12.09 18.27 -13.24
CA SER A 97 10.98 17.39 -12.87
C SER A 97 10.96 16.15 -13.79
N ILE A 98 10.28 15.09 -13.36
CA ILE A 98 10.19 13.85 -14.14
C ILE A 98 9.43 14.08 -15.45
N VAL A 99 8.39 14.91 -15.43
CA VAL A 99 7.65 15.28 -16.63
C VAL A 99 8.51 16.09 -17.62
N GLU A 100 9.38 16.98 -17.15
CA GLU A 100 10.30 17.73 -18.04
C GLU A 100 11.28 16.80 -18.74
N LEU A 101 11.80 15.77 -18.05
CA LEU A 101 12.63 14.73 -18.67
C LEU A 101 11.88 13.94 -19.75
N ALA A 102 10.58 13.71 -19.56
CA ALA A 102 9.74 13.04 -20.56
C ALA A 102 9.54 13.92 -21.80
N VAL A 103 9.14 15.18 -21.60
CA VAL A 103 8.88 16.15 -22.68
C VAL A 103 10.15 16.43 -23.50
N ALA A 104 11.32 16.51 -22.85
CA ALA A 104 12.59 16.75 -23.52
C ALA A 104 12.97 15.67 -24.55
N GLN A 105 12.38 14.48 -24.47
CA GLN A 105 12.59 13.37 -25.42
C GLN A 105 11.73 13.50 -26.68
N ILE A 106 10.83 14.49 -26.76
CA ILE A 106 9.90 14.70 -27.88
C ILE A 106 9.08 13.42 -28.18
N PRO A 107 8.32 12.92 -27.18
CA PRO A 107 7.59 11.68 -27.31
C PRO A 107 6.49 11.79 -28.37
N THR A 108 6.22 10.69 -29.07
CA THR A 108 5.05 10.53 -29.96
C THR A 108 3.91 9.78 -29.29
N PHE A 109 4.22 9.04 -28.22
CA PHE A 109 3.27 8.31 -27.40
C PHE A 109 3.72 8.31 -25.94
N PHE A 110 2.78 8.31 -24.99
CA PHE A 110 3.06 8.18 -23.56
C PHE A 110 2.06 7.27 -22.85
N THR A 111 2.49 6.71 -21.72
CA THR A 111 1.60 6.00 -20.79
C THR A 111 1.71 6.64 -19.40
N LEU A 112 0.55 6.85 -18.77
CA LEU A 112 0.45 7.22 -17.36
C LEU A 112 -0.26 6.08 -16.63
N SER A 113 0.50 5.31 -15.85
CA SER A 113 -0.02 4.18 -15.09
C SER A 113 -0.05 4.53 -13.62
N GLU A 114 -1.21 4.34 -12.99
CA GLU A 114 -1.38 4.44 -11.52
C GLU A 114 -0.95 5.79 -10.92
N ILE A 115 -1.07 6.88 -11.70
CA ILE A 115 -0.89 8.24 -11.19
C ILE A 115 -2.00 8.54 -10.19
N GLY A 116 -1.65 8.61 -8.90
CA GLY A 116 -2.60 8.67 -7.79
C GLY A 116 -2.58 7.44 -6.88
N GLY A 117 -1.94 6.34 -7.29
CA GLY A 117 -1.85 5.13 -6.46
C GLY A 117 -1.09 5.39 -5.15
N ASN A 118 0.12 5.96 -5.24
CA ASN A 118 0.90 6.34 -4.06
C ASN A 118 0.30 7.50 -3.26
N ASP A 119 -0.62 8.27 -3.86
CA ASP A 119 -1.31 9.36 -3.18
C ASP A 119 -2.21 8.84 -2.05
N VAL A 120 -2.75 7.62 -2.20
CA VAL A 120 -3.52 6.91 -1.16
C VAL A 120 -2.75 5.75 -0.49
N LEU A 121 -1.85 5.07 -1.21
CA LEU A 121 -1.15 3.89 -0.68
C LEU A 121 -0.26 4.21 0.52
N GLY A 122 0.38 5.38 0.52
CA GLY A 122 1.21 5.82 1.64
C GLY A 122 0.45 5.88 2.95
N TYR A 123 -0.77 6.41 2.91
CA TYR A 123 -1.70 6.47 4.04
C TYR A 123 -2.17 5.09 4.46
N ALA A 124 -2.61 4.28 3.48
CA ALA A 124 -3.11 2.93 3.75
C ALA A 124 -2.06 2.02 4.38
N THR A 125 -0.82 2.05 3.87
CA THR A 125 0.27 1.18 4.35
C THR A 125 0.87 1.62 5.68
N SER A 126 0.60 2.85 6.12
CA SER A 126 0.92 3.34 7.47
C SER A 126 -0.24 3.18 8.45
N GLY A 127 -1.26 2.36 8.12
CA GLY A 127 -2.45 2.13 8.96
C GLY A 127 -3.15 3.43 9.31
N GLY A 128 -3.25 4.36 8.34
CA GLY A 128 -3.94 5.65 8.48
C GLY A 128 -3.44 6.59 9.57
N ASP A 129 -2.26 6.32 10.17
CA ASP A 129 -1.68 7.03 11.32
C ASP A 129 -1.35 8.53 11.14
N GLY A 130 -1.72 9.12 10.00
CA GLY A 130 -1.50 10.51 9.66
C GLY A 130 -0.05 10.86 9.31
N SER A 131 0.89 9.92 9.38
CA SER A 131 2.29 10.16 9.01
C SER A 131 2.49 10.33 7.51
N ASN A 132 1.55 9.82 6.70
CA ASN A 132 1.57 9.91 5.25
C ASN A 132 0.17 10.18 4.69
N LEU A 133 -0.29 11.42 4.82
CA LEU A 133 -1.65 11.84 4.45
C LEU A 133 -2.02 11.58 2.99
N ILE A 134 -3.30 11.28 2.74
CA ILE A 134 -3.87 11.26 1.40
C ILE A 134 -3.67 12.63 0.73
N THR A 135 -3.27 12.65 -0.55
CA THR A 135 -3.15 13.91 -1.30
C THR A 135 -4.54 14.53 -1.47
N ASP A 136 -4.71 15.83 -1.25
CA ASP A 136 -6.02 16.44 -1.52
C ASP A 136 -6.34 16.45 -3.03
N THR A 137 -7.62 16.37 -3.38
CA THR A 137 -8.07 16.28 -4.79
C THR A 137 -7.59 17.46 -5.64
N ALA A 138 -7.49 18.68 -5.09
CA ALA A 138 -7.05 19.84 -5.86
C ALA A 138 -5.56 19.75 -6.23
N THR A 139 -4.71 19.29 -5.30
CA THR A 139 -3.29 19.01 -5.56
C THR A 139 -3.12 17.90 -6.58
N PHE A 140 -3.89 16.81 -6.47
CA PHE A 140 -3.90 15.72 -7.45
C PHE A 140 -4.30 16.23 -8.85
N ASP A 141 -5.42 16.96 -8.94
CA ASP A 141 -5.95 17.51 -10.19
C ASP A 141 -4.93 18.43 -10.87
N PHE A 142 -4.27 19.29 -10.10
CA PHE A 142 -3.22 20.17 -10.61
C PHE A 142 -2.05 19.36 -11.20
N ALA A 143 -1.58 18.34 -10.49
CA ALA A 143 -0.49 17.49 -10.96
C ALA A 143 -0.86 16.70 -12.23
N LEU A 144 -2.05 16.08 -12.23
CA LEU A 144 -2.56 15.31 -13.36
C LEU A 144 -2.71 16.18 -14.61
N ASN A 145 -3.37 17.35 -14.49
CA ASN A 145 -3.55 18.27 -15.61
C ASN A 145 -2.22 18.80 -16.14
N THR A 146 -1.27 19.10 -15.24
CA THR A 146 0.08 19.54 -15.63
C THR A 146 0.81 18.47 -16.42
N MET A 147 0.81 17.22 -15.93
CA MET A 147 1.45 16.11 -16.63
C MET A 147 0.84 15.83 -18.00
N VAL A 148 -0.48 15.67 -18.07
CA VAL A 148 -1.16 15.38 -19.33
C VAL A 148 -1.04 16.55 -20.31
N GLY A 149 -1.23 17.79 -19.85
CA GLY A 149 -1.09 18.98 -20.67
C GLY A 149 0.32 19.11 -21.27
N ALA A 150 1.36 18.86 -20.47
CA ALA A 150 2.74 18.87 -20.94
C ALA A 150 2.98 17.82 -22.03
N MET A 151 2.52 16.58 -21.84
CA MET A 151 2.72 15.50 -22.81
C MET A 151 1.91 15.71 -24.09
N VAL A 152 0.64 16.11 -23.99
CA VAL A 152 -0.21 16.37 -25.17
C VAL A 152 0.30 17.58 -25.97
N SER A 153 0.92 18.57 -25.31
CA SER A 153 1.50 19.74 -26.00
C SER A 153 2.65 19.39 -26.96
N THR A 154 3.27 18.22 -26.80
CA THR A 154 4.29 17.72 -27.76
C THR A 154 3.66 17.12 -29.02
N GLY A 155 2.33 16.99 -29.07
CA GLY A 155 1.59 16.26 -30.10
C GLY A 155 1.53 14.75 -29.84
N ALA A 156 1.98 14.28 -28.67
CA ALA A 156 1.91 12.87 -28.32
C ALA A 156 0.46 12.40 -28.12
N LYS A 157 0.17 11.19 -28.60
CA LYS A 157 -0.99 10.42 -28.14
C LYS A 157 -0.65 9.72 -26.82
N GLY A 158 -1.64 9.17 -26.12
CA GLY A 158 -1.30 8.41 -24.92
C GLY A 158 -2.41 7.54 -24.39
N ALA A 159 -2.03 6.73 -23.40
CA ALA A 159 -2.94 5.93 -22.59
C ALA A 159 -2.77 6.30 -21.11
N ILE A 160 -3.87 6.29 -20.37
CA ILE A 160 -3.90 6.58 -18.94
C ILE A 160 -4.77 5.54 -18.23
N ALA A 161 -4.30 5.02 -17.11
CA ALA A 161 -5.05 4.10 -16.27
C ALA A 161 -5.80 4.82 -15.15
N ASN A 162 -6.99 4.32 -14.82
CA ASN A 162 -7.62 4.62 -13.54
C ASN A 162 -6.93 3.87 -12.39
N LEU A 163 -7.32 4.20 -11.16
CA LEU A 163 -6.77 3.65 -9.94
C LEU A 163 -7.65 2.51 -9.43
N PRO A 164 -7.06 1.36 -9.08
CA PRO A 164 -7.79 0.27 -8.47
C PRO A 164 -8.00 0.47 -6.97
N ASN A 165 -8.92 -0.32 -6.39
CA ASN A 165 -9.11 -0.36 -4.94
C ASN A 165 -7.92 -1.07 -4.24
N ILE A 166 -6.97 -0.29 -3.74
CA ILE A 166 -5.73 -0.81 -3.14
C ILE A 166 -5.94 -1.70 -1.92
N THR A 167 -7.08 -1.59 -1.21
CA THR A 167 -7.36 -2.43 -0.03
C THR A 167 -7.69 -3.88 -0.39
N SER A 168 -7.87 -4.18 -1.69
CA SER A 168 -8.03 -5.55 -2.20
C SER A 168 -6.71 -6.28 -2.45
N LEU A 169 -5.57 -5.61 -2.25
CA LEU A 169 -4.24 -6.21 -2.41
C LEU A 169 -3.89 -7.10 -1.20
N SER A 170 -3.08 -8.14 -1.43
CA SER A 170 -2.59 -9.05 -0.39
C SER A 170 -1.97 -8.36 0.82
N TYR A 171 -1.44 -7.14 0.67
CA TYR A 171 -0.95 -6.35 1.80
C TYR A 171 -2.00 -6.15 2.90
N PHE A 172 -3.28 -6.10 2.54
CA PHE A 172 -4.39 -5.84 3.47
C PHE A 172 -5.25 -7.07 3.74
N THR A 173 -5.20 -8.09 2.88
CA THR A 173 -6.10 -9.25 2.92
C THR A 173 -5.44 -10.53 3.43
N THR A 174 -4.11 -10.54 3.64
CA THR A 174 -3.38 -11.76 4.05
C THR A 174 -3.49 -12.06 5.54
N VAL A 175 -3.45 -11.04 6.40
CA VAL A 175 -3.39 -11.23 7.86
C VAL A 175 -4.79 -11.13 8.44
N PRO A 176 -5.31 -12.18 9.10
CA PRO A 176 -6.63 -12.11 9.71
C PRO A 176 -6.63 -11.23 10.95
N HIS A 177 -7.78 -10.65 11.29
CA HIS A 177 -7.98 -9.83 12.50
C HIS A 177 -7.87 -10.62 13.82
N ASN A 178 -7.84 -11.95 13.78
CA ASN A 178 -7.86 -12.83 14.96
C ASN A 178 -6.80 -13.96 14.93
N PRO A 179 -5.51 -13.66 14.70
CA PRO A 179 -4.49 -14.67 14.42
C PRO A 179 -3.89 -15.33 15.67
N VAL A 180 -4.21 -14.86 16.89
CA VAL A 180 -3.51 -15.28 18.11
C VAL A 180 -4.31 -16.35 18.88
N PRO A 181 -3.85 -17.61 18.94
CA PRO A 181 -4.43 -18.60 19.83
C PRO A 181 -4.01 -18.34 21.28
N LEU A 182 -4.90 -18.59 22.24
CA LEU A 182 -4.63 -18.39 23.68
C LEU A 182 -4.84 -19.65 24.50
N ASP A 183 -3.99 -19.86 25.50
CA ASP A 183 -4.25 -20.85 26.55
C ASP A 183 -5.24 -20.31 27.60
N ALA A 184 -5.83 -21.22 28.38
CA ALA A 184 -6.83 -20.87 29.40
C ALA A 184 -6.33 -19.87 30.46
N GLY A 185 -5.06 -19.98 30.86
CA GLY A 185 -4.46 -19.11 31.87
C GLY A 185 -4.28 -17.69 31.36
N THR A 186 -3.76 -17.55 30.14
CA THR A 186 -3.58 -16.26 29.47
C THR A 186 -4.94 -15.60 29.20
N ALA A 187 -5.92 -16.33 28.68
CA ALA A 187 -7.28 -15.81 28.48
C ALA A 187 -7.93 -15.34 29.79
N ALA A 188 -7.81 -16.13 30.87
CA ALA A 188 -8.33 -15.76 32.18
C ALA A 188 -7.64 -14.50 32.73
N PHE A 189 -6.33 -14.36 32.53
CA PHE A 189 -5.59 -13.16 32.92
C PHE A 189 -6.07 -11.92 32.14
N LEU A 190 -6.22 -12.01 30.82
CA LEU A 190 -6.65 -10.87 29.99
C LEU A 190 -8.04 -10.35 30.36
N ASN A 191 -8.94 -11.25 30.79
CA ASN A 191 -10.28 -10.90 31.28
C ASN A 191 -10.31 -10.39 32.74
N SER A 192 -9.19 -10.47 33.46
CA SER A 192 -9.13 -10.08 34.88
C SER A 192 -9.13 -8.56 35.07
N ALA A 193 -9.43 -8.11 36.29
CA ALA A 193 -9.37 -6.70 36.65
C ALA A 193 -7.97 -6.08 36.52
N SER A 194 -6.89 -6.89 36.54
CA SER A 194 -5.51 -6.42 36.29
C SER A 194 -5.19 -6.20 34.81
N ALA A 195 -6.07 -6.64 33.90
CA ALA A 195 -5.98 -6.41 32.46
C ALA A 195 -7.25 -5.68 31.99
N TYR A 196 -8.03 -6.24 31.05
CA TYR A 196 -9.17 -5.52 30.46
C TYR A 196 -10.42 -5.48 31.32
N GLY A 197 -10.51 -6.25 32.41
CA GLY A 197 -11.68 -6.25 33.29
C GLY A 197 -11.96 -4.88 33.91
N ALA A 198 -10.92 -4.14 34.31
CA ALA A 198 -11.07 -2.78 34.84
C ALA A 198 -11.49 -1.77 33.76
N TYR A 199 -10.93 -1.91 32.54
CA TYR A 199 -11.33 -1.10 31.39
C TYR A 199 -12.81 -1.32 31.05
N ASN A 200 -13.24 -2.58 30.91
CA ASN A 200 -14.63 -2.95 30.62
C ASN A 200 -15.62 -2.42 31.67
N ALA A 201 -15.27 -2.51 32.96
CA ALA A 201 -16.09 -1.94 34.02
C ALA A 201 -16.12 -0.40 33.99
N GLY A 202 -15.01 0.22 33.58
CA GLY A 202 -14.87 1.67 33.47
C GLY A 202 -15.67 2.28 32.32
N ILE A 203 -15.69 1.64 31.14
CA ILE A 203 -16.48 2.12 30.00
C ILE A 203 -17.97 2.15 30.32
N VAL A 204 -18.51 1.14 31.01
CA VAL A 204 -19.93 1.10 31.41
C VAL A 204 -20.27 2.28 32.32
N GLN A 205 -19.40 2.59 33.28
CA GLN A 205 -19.59 3.73 34.19
C GLN A 205 -19.49 5.07 33.46
N ALA A 206 -18.53 5.21 32.54
CA ALA A 206 -18.33 6.44 31.76
C ALA A 206 -19.54 6.71 30.84
N PHE A 207 -20.06 5.69 30.16
CA PHE A 207 -21.23 5.84 29.31
C PHE A 207 -22.51 6.10 30.10
N ALA A 208 -22.69 5.48 31.28
CA ALA A 208 -23.79 5.83 32.19
C ALA A 208 -23.72 7.31 32.64
N PHE A 209 -22.52 7.82 32.90
CA PHE A 209 -22.31 9.24 33.19
C PHE A 209 -22.67 10.12 31.99
N LEU A 210 -22.27 9.76 30.77
CA LEU A 210 -22.60 10.51 29.56
C LEU A 210 -24.10 10.56 29.30
N VAL A 211 -24.82 9.43 29.42
CA VAL A 211 -26.29 9.40 29.28
C VAL A 211 -26.98 10.31 30.29
N ALA A 212 -26.47 10.38 31.52
CA ALA A 212 -27.05 11.22 32.57
C ALA A 212 -26.75 12.72 32.41
N ASN A 213 -25.65 13.08 31.73
CA ASN A 213 -25.12 14.45 31.73
C ASN A 213 -24.97 15.10 30.34
N THR A 214 -25.24 14.37 29.26
CA THR A 214 -25.10 14.84 27.87
C THR A 214 -26.31 14.39 27.02
N PRO A 215 -26.45 14.88 25.77
CA PRO A 215 -27.49 14.43 24.85
C PRO A 215 -27.37 12.97 24.35
N MET A 216 -26.39 12.21 24.84
CA MET A 216 -26.20 10.80 24.46
C MET A 216 -27.40 9.94 24.93
N THR A 217 -27.96 9.14 24.02
CA THR A 217 -29.03 8.20 24.36
C THR A 217 -28.47 6.91 24.94
N GLN A 218 -29.30 6.16 25.67
CA GLN A 218 -28.93 4.84 26.18
C GLN A 218 -28.56 3.88 25.03
N GLU A 219 -29.26 3.94 23.91
CA GLU A 219 -28.98 3.12 22.73
C GLU A 219 -27.59 3.39 22.12
N MET A 220 -27.20 4.67 22.02
CA MET A 220 -25.86 5.06 21.55
C MET A 220 -24.76 4.59 22.53
N ALA A 221 -25.01 4.74 23.83
CA ALA A 221 -24.11 4.27 24.87
C ALA A 221 -23.94 2.74 24.83
N ASP A 222 -25.03 1.98 24.70
CA ASP A 222 -24.99 0.52 24.62
C ASP A 222 -24.24 0.04 23.37
N ALA A 223 -24.40 0.72 22.23
CA ALA A 223 -23.64 0.42 21.02
C ALA A 223 -22.13 0.65 21.19
N GLU A 224 -21.73 1.73 21.84
CA GLU A 224 -20.32 2.01 22.14
C GLU A 224 -19.73 1.03 23.16
N ILE A 225 -20.46 0.71 24.23
CA ILE A 225 -20.05 -0.31 25.21
C ILE A 225 -19.86 -1.66 24.51
N ALA A 226 -20.77 -2.05 23.63
CA ALA A 226 -20.69 -3.30 22.87
C ALA A 226 -19.46 -3.34 21.97
N LYS A 227 -19.14 -2.24 21.26
CA LYS A 227 -17.92 -2.14 20.44
C LYS A 227 -16.64 -2.25 21.28
N ARG A 228 -16.62 -1.63 22.46
CA ARG A 228 -15.41 -1.52 23.30
C ARG A 228 -15.17 -2.68 24.25
N THR A 229 -16.16 -3.51 24.51
CA THR A 229 -16.01 -4.61 25.48
C THR A 229 -15.00 -5.61 24.94
N ILE A 230 -13.85 -5.74 25.62
CA ILE A 230 -12.77 -6.64 25.23
C ILE A 230 -12.90 -7.94 26.00
N THR A 231 -12.92 -9.08 25.31
CA THR A 231 -13.03 -10.39 25.95
C THR A 231 -12.20 -11.43 25.21
N PHE A 232 -11.64 -12.38 25.97
CA PHE A 232 -10.81 -13.45 25.43
C PHE A 232 -11.32 -14.82 25.86
N ALA A 233 -11.07 -15.83 25.03
CA ALA A 233 -11.38 -17.22 25.30
C ALA A 233 -10.14 -18.11 25.06
N GLU A 234 -10.11 -19.27 25.71
CA GLU A 234 -9.15 -20.32 25.35
C GLU A 234 -9.40 -20.80 23.92
N GLY A 235 -8.33 -20.96 23.15
CA GLY A 235 -8.36 -21.45 21.78
C GLY A 235 -8.05 -20.39 20.72
N GLU A 236 -8.38 -20.72 19.48
CA GLU A 236 -8.18 -19.89 18.31
C GLU A 236 -9.26 -18.80 18.16
N GLY A 237 -9.01 -17.84 17.27
CA GLY A 237 -10.03 -16.86 16.86
C GLY A 237 -10.19 -15.67 17.80
N ASN A 238 -9.24 -15.45 18.72
CA ASN A 238 -9.21 -14.23 19.52
C ASN A 238 -8.78 -13.03 18.65
N ALA A 239 -9.69 -12.07 18.50
CA ALA A 239 -9.43 -10.83 17.79
C ALA A 239 -8.35 -10.01 18.50
N VAL A 240 -7.48 -9.38 17.71
CA VAL A 240 -6.51 -8.43 18.25
C VAL A 240 -7.21 -7.21 18.83
N VAL A 241 -6.62 -6.57 19.83
CA VAL A 241 -7.05 -5.28 20.36
C VAL A 241 -6.33 -4.19 19.57
N ILE A 242 -7.06 -3.16 19.17
CA ILE A 242 -6.57 -2.04 18.38
C ILE A 242 -6.95 -0.73 19.06
N PHE A 243 -6.20 0.33 18.78
CA PHE A 243 -6.71 1.68 18.96
C PHE A 243 -7.69 2.01 17.83
N ASP A 244 -8.71 2.80 18.15
CA ASP A 244 -9.72 3.25 17.19
C ASP A 244 -10.18 4.66 17.59
N GLU A 245 -9.64 5.65 16.91
CA GLU A 245 -9.89 7.07 17.13
C GLU A 245 -11.29 7.53 16.70
N SER A 246 -12.04 6.70 15.99
CA SER A 246 -13.44 6.97 15.65
C SER A 246 -14.37 6.82 16.86
N LEU A 247 -13.93 6.11 17.91
CA LEU A 247 -14.72 5.90 19.12
C LEU A 247 -14.79 7.18 19.98
N THR A 248 -15.93 7.41 20.65
CA THR A 248 -16.13 8.56 21.57
C THR A 248 -14.97 8.74 22.57
N ASP A 249 -14.30 9.89 22.60
CA ASP A 249 -13.19 10.09 23.55
C ASP A 249 -13.68 10.10 25.02
N LEU A 250 -13.27 9.08 25.80
CA LEU A 250 -13.59 8.94 27.23
C LEU A 250 -12.46 9.42 28.14
N THR A 251 -11.32 9.85 27.59
CA THR A 251 -10.13 10.22 28.36
C THR A 251 -10.37 11.46 29.24
N GLN A 252 -11.35 12.30 28.87
CA GLN A 252 -11.82 13.43 29.69
C GLN A 252 -12.55 12.99 30.97
N ILE A 253 -13.17 11.81 30.96
CA ILE A 253 -13.84 11.22 32.14
C ILE A 253 -12.82 10.43 32.96
N ASN A 254 -12.02 9.59 32.28
CA ASN A 254 -10.96 8.82 32.89
C ASN A 254 -9.84 8.59 31.87
N PRO A 255 -8.61 9.07 32.11
CA PRO A 255 -7.51 8.96 31.15
C PRO A 255 -7.08 7.51 30.84
N ALA A 256 -7.47 6.54 31.67
CA ALA A 256 -7.22 5.12 31.39
C ALA A 256 -8.20 4.52 30.36
N LEU A 257 -9.29 5.21 30.03
CA LEU A 257 -10.28 4.78 29.03
C LEU A 257 -9.91 5.31 27.64
N VAL A 258 -8.71 4.96 27.20
CA VAL A 258 -8.24 5.21 25.83
C VAL A 258 -9.18 4.52 24.82
N SER A 259 -9.30 5.09 23.63
CA SER A 259 -10.16 4.55 22.58
C SER A 259 -9.57 3.27 22.00
N MET A 260 -9.95 2.13 22.58
CA MET A 260 -9.53 0.80 22.12
C MET A 260 -10.70 -0.18 22.10
N ARG A 261 -10.62 -1.15 21.19
CA ARG A 261 -11.57 -2.25 21.03
C ARG A 261 -10.90 -3.49 20.45
N GLN A 262 -11.62 -4.61 20.42
CA GLN A 262 -11.22 -5.72 19.56
C GLN A 262 -11.51 -5.40 18.09
N ALA A 263 -10.60 -5.81 17.22
CA ALA A 263 -10.76 -5.78 15.78
C ALA A 263 -11.92 -6.69 15.35
N THR A 264 -12.50 -6.35 14.22
CA THR A 264 -13.56 -7.07 13.53
C THR A 264 -13.05 -7.56 12.18
N ALA A 265 -13.83 -8.38 11.48
CA ALA A 265 -13.50 -8.80 10.13
C ALA A 265 -13.50 -7.64 9.10
N ALA A 266 -14.00 -6.45 9.46
CA ALA A 266 -13.95 -5.26 8.61
C ALA A 266 -12.65 -4.45 8.79
N ASP A 267 -11.86 -4.72 9.83
CA ASP A 267 -10.56 -4.10 10.04
C ASP A 267 -9.49 -4.87 9.24
N LEU A 268 -8.66 -4.14 8.48
CA LEU A 268 -7.62 -4.73 7.64
C LEU A 268 -6.28 -4.67 8.36
N VAL A 269 -5.79 -5.83 8.80
CA VAL A 269 -4.45 -5.94 9.41
C VAL A 269 -3.40 -5.94 8.30
N VAL A 270 -2.46 -5.01 8.38
CA VAL A 270 -1.42 -4.87 7.34
C VAL A 270 -0.45 -6.05 7.36
N LEU A 271 0.07 -6.42 6.19
CA LEU A 271 0.92 -7.60 6.01
C LEU A 271 2.17 -7.58 6.89
N THR A 272 2.76 -6.41 7.11
CA THR A 272 3.96 -6.26 7.94
C THR A 272 3.70 -6.59 9.42
N ALA A 273 2.44 -6.49 9.88
CA ALA A 273 2.04 -6.87 11.24
C ALA A 273 2.18 -8.38 11.50
N ALA A 274 2.21 -9.23 10.46
CA ALA A 274 2.38 -10.68 10.60
C ALA A 274 3.66 -11.07 11.35
N SER A 275 4.71 -10.26 11.25
CA SER A 275 5.98 -10.48 11.97
C SER A 275 5.98 -9.95 13.41
N PHE A 276 4.95 -9.20 13.80
CA PHE A 276 4.84 -8.50 15.08
C PHE A 276 3.77 -9.09 15.99
N ILE A 277 2.60 -9.43 15.45
CA ILE A 277 1.48 -9.98 16.23
C ILE A 277 1.88 -11.33 16.85
N GLY A 278 1.50 -11.55 18.11
CA GLY A 278 1.85 -12.77 18.83
C GLY A 278 3.24 -12.78 19.46
N THR A 279 4.08 -11.79 19.19
CA THR A 279 5.38 -11.63 19.88
C THR A 279 5.20 -11.08 21.29
N GLU A 280 6.09 -11.41 22.21
CA GLU A 280 6.09 -10.87 23.58
C GLU A 280 6.92 -9.60 23.66
N ALA A 281 6.35 -8.50 24.15
CA ALA A 281 7.10 -7.26 24.37
C ALA A 281 8.16 -7.41 25.48
N ILE A 282 7.92 -8.30 26.45
CA ILE A 282 8.91 -8.73 27.43
C ILE A 282 9.18 -10.22 27.20
N PRO A 283 10.40 -10.59 26.75
CA PRO A 283 10.72 -12.00 26.48
C PRO A 283 10.47 -12.91 27.69
N GLY A 284 9.71 -13.98 27.48
CA GLY A 284 9.29 -14.93 28.51
C GLY A 284 8.05 -14.51 29.30
N ASN A 285 7.35 -13.46 28.89
CA ASN A 285 6.13 -12.98 29.55
C ASN A 285 4.91 -13.00 28.61
N ALA A 286 4.14 -14.08 28.70
CA ALA A 286 2.88 -14.28 27.96
C ALA A 286 1.80 -13.22 28.25
N GLN A 287 1.95 -12.41 29.31
CA GLN A 287 1.06 -11.29 29.61
C GLN A 287 1.40 -10.01 28.82
N THR A 288 2.37 -10.08 27.90
CA THR A 288 2.83 -8.94 27.08
C THR A 288 2.76 -9.23 25.59
N VAL A 289 1.93 -10.18 25.19
CA VAL A 289 1.76 -10.57 23.79
C VAL A 289 1.12 -9.42 23.00
N ASN A 290 1.83 -8.95 21.97
CA ASN A 290 1.38 -7.90 21.06
C ASN A 290 0.16 -8.35 20.27
N GLY A 291 -0.85 -7.49 20.25
CA GLY A 291 -2.15 -7.74 19.63
C GLY A 291 -3.21 -8.26 20.59
N VAL A 292 -2.87 -8.88 21.73
CA VAL A 292 -3.88 -9.35 22.69
C VAL A 292 -3.73 -8.70 24.06
N ALA A 293 -2.52 -8.64 24.62
CA ALA A 293 -2.27 -7.98 25.90
C ALA A 293 -1.87 -6.52 25.73
N ILE A 294 -1.21 -6.22 24.61
CA ILE A 294 -0.82 -4.87 24.21
C ILE A 294 -1.60 -4.56 22.92
N PRO A 295 -2.48 -3.54 22.92
CA PRO A 295 -3.17 -3.13 21.71
C PRO A 295 -2.20 -2.82 20.57
N LEU A 296 -2.59 -3.15 19.34
CA LEU A 296 -1.85 -2.75 18.16
C LEU A 296 -1.90 -1.24 18.01
N ALA A 297 -0.74 -0.65 17.76
CA ALA A 297 -0.63 0.71 17.29
C ALA A 297 -1.27 0.85 15.92
N ASP A 298 -1.74 2.06 15.64
CA ASP A 298 -2.49 2.45 14.44
C ASP A 298 -1.88 1.93 13.14
N LYS A 299 -0.56 2.10 12.98
CA LYS A 299 0.20 1.63 11.81
C LYS A 299 0.06 0.16 11.41
N TRP A 300 -0.53 -0.68 12.25
CA TRP A 300 -0.71 -2.10 11.99
C TRP A 300 -2.10 -2.45 11.45
N VAL A 301 -3.08 -1.55 11.53
CA VAL A 301 -4.47 -1.85 11.21
C VAL A 301 -5.09 -0.67 10.48
N LEU A 302 -5.90 -0.95 9.47
CA LEU A 302 -6.69 0.04 8.76
C LEU A 302 -8.17 -0.21 9.06
N THR A 303 -8.79 0.73 9.77
CA THR A 303 -10.19 0.70 10.18
C THR A 303 -11.15 0.93 9.00
N PRO A 304 -12.45 0.59 9.13
CA PRO A 304 -13.45 0.88 8.09
C PRO A 304 -13.56 2.38 7.74
N GLU A 305 -13.39 3.25 8.72
CA GLU A 305 -13.44 4.70 8.54
C GLU A 305 -12.29 5.19 7.65
N GLU A 306 -11.06 4.73 7.89
CA GLU A 306 -9.90 5.07 7.06
C GLU A 306 -9.97 4.44 5.66
N GLN A 307 -10.56 3.24 5.55
CA GLN A 307 -10.87 2.63 4.25
C GLN A 307 -11.83 3.49 3.43
N GLU A 308 -12.83 4.11 4.05
CA GLU A 308 -13.77 5.02 3.39
C GLU A 308 -13.10 6.31 2.91
N GLU A 309 -12.13 6.84 3.66
CA GLU A 309 -11.32 7.98 3.22
C GLU A 309 -10.52 7.65 1.95
N ILE A 310 -9.89 6.48 1.93
CA ILE A 310 -9.17 5.97 0.75
C ILE A 310 -10.12 5.79 -0.44
N ALA A 311 -11.30 5.18 -0.21
CA ALA A 311 -12.29 4.96 -1.26
C ALA A 311 -12.83 6.27 -1.85
N THR A 312 -13.09 7.26 -0.99
CA THR A 312 -13.55 8.59 -1.38
C THR A 312 -12.50 9.32 -2.23
N ALA A 313 -11.24 9.30 -1.81
CA ALA A 313 -10.15 9.92 -2.57
C ALA A 313 -9.93 9.22 -3.91
N THR A 314 -9.88 7.88 -3.92
CA THR A 314 -9.71 7.08 -5.14
C THR A 314 -10.84 7.32 -6.14
N THR A 315 -12.08 7.40 -5.67
CA THR A 315 -13.24 7.74 -6.51
C THR A 315 -13.11 9.13 -7.13
N SER A 316 -12.68 10.11 -6.34
CA SER A 316 -12.46 11.48 -6.81
C SER A 316 -11.37 11.56 -7.86
N TYR A 317 -10.22 10.91 -7.63
CA TYR A 317 -9.12 10.85 -8.59
C TYR A 317 -9.54 10.17 -9.90
N ASN A 318 -10.29 9.06 -9.82
CA ASN A 318 -10.79 8.35 -10.99
C ASN A 318 -11.75 9.20 -11.84
N ALA A 319 -12.57 10.04 -11.20
CA ALA A 319 -13.40 11.00 -11.92
C ALA A 319 -12.54 12.02 -12.70
N SER A 320 -11.48 12.56 -12.07
CA SER A 320 -10.54 13.48 -12.72
C SER A 320 -9.75 12.82 -13.85
N ILE A 321 -9.24 11.60 -13.64
CA ILE A 321 -8.56 10.80 -14.67
C ILE A 321 -9.46 10.60 -15.89
N SER A 322 -10.71 10.18 -15.68
CA SER A 322 -11.68 9.95 -16.76
C SER A 322 -11.99 11.23 -17.54
N ALA A 323 -12.19 12.36 -16.83
CA ALA A 323 -12.43 13.65 -17.45
C ALA A 323 -11.24 14.12 -18.30
N VAL A 324 -10.02 14.02 -17.76
CA VAL A 324 -8.78 14.41 -18.47
C VAL A 324 -8.51 13.50 -19.67
N ALA A 325 -8.73 12.19 -19.54
CA ALA A 325 -8.59 11.24 -20.63
C ALA A 325 -9.54 11.58 -21.79
N SER A 326 -10.82 11.81 -21.46
CA SER A 326 -11.86 12.15 -22.43
C SER A 326 -11.57 13.48 -23.14
N ALA A 327 -11.16 14.50 -22.38
CA ALA A 327 -10.88 15.83 -22.93
C ALA A 327 -9.70 15.85 -23.90
N ASN A 328 -8.75 14.93 -23.76
CA ASN A 328 -7.52 14.87 -24.56
C ASN A 328 -7.48 13.68 -25.54
N GLY A 329 -8.56 12.89 -25.64
CA GLY A 329 -8.61 11.72 -26.53
C GLY A 329 -7.58 10.64 -26.19
N LEU A 330 -7.30 10.44 -24.90
CA LEU A 330 -6.39 9.39 -24.42
C LEU A 330 -7.13 8.07 -24.28
N ALA A 331 -6.43 6.95 -24.50
CA ALA A 331 -6.97 5.64 -24.18
C ALA A 331 -7.08 5.47 -22.67
N LEU A 332 -8.30 5.23 -22.15
CA LEU A 332 -8.52 4.97 -20.73
C LEU A 332 -8.44 3.47 -20.45
N VAL A 333 -7.58 3.07 -19.52
CA VAL A 333 -7.42 1.68 -19.07
C VAL A 333 -8.10 1.50 -17.71
N ASP A 334 -8.98 0.50 -17.59
CA ASP A 334 -9.75 0.24 -16.37
C ASP A 334 -9.06 -0.81 -15.48
N LEU A 335 -8.01 -0.40 -14.77
CA LEU A 335 -7.32 -1.25 -13.81
C LEU A 335 -8.17 -1.54 -12.56
N ASN A 336 -9.16 -0.70 -12.24
CA ASN A 336 -10.07 -0.95 -11.14
C ASN A 336 -10.88 -2.24 -11.34
N SER A 337 -11.50 -2.39 -12.50
CA SER A 337 -12.24 -3.62 -12.83
C SER A 337 -11.33 -4.84 -12.85
N VAL A 338 -10.08 -4.69 -13.32
CA VAL A 338 -9.07 -5.75 -13.32
C VAL A 338 -8.75 -6.20 -11.89
N LEU A 339 -8.50 -5.29 -10.95
CA LEU A 339 -8.21 -5.71 -9.57
C LEU A 339 -9.43 -6.32 -8.86
N VAL A 340 -10.65 -5.84 -9.17
CA VAL A 340 -11.90 -6.43 -8.64
C VAL A 340 -12.07 -7.87 -9.12
N GLU A 341 -11.85 -8.16 -10.41
CA GLU A 341 -11.91 -9.52 -10.93
C GLU A 341 -10.82 -10.40 -10.30
N ALA A 342 -9.59 -9.89 -10.24
CA ALA A 342 -8.46 -10.62 -9.68
C ALA A 342 -8.62 -11.00 -8.20
N SER A 343 -9.27 -10.13 -7.40
CA SER A 343 -9.47 -10.36 -5.96
C SER A 343 -10.70 -11.20 -5.63
N THR A 344 -11.57 -11.48 -6.60
CA THR A 344 -12.82 -12.23 -6.38
C THR A 344 -12.81 -13.59 -7.06
N THR A 345 -12.52 -13.65 -8.35
CA THR A 345 -12.55 -14.89 -9.16
C THR A 345 -11.18 -15.27 -9.72
N GLY A 346 -10.24 -14.32 -9.71
CA GLY A 346 -9.00 -14.41 -10.46
C GLY A 346 -9.21 -14.13 -11.96
N ILE A 347 -8.13 -13.80 -12.65
CA ILE A 347 -8.08 -13.47 -14.08
C ILE A 347 -7.31 -14.56 -14.81
N ASN A 348 -7.91 -15.13 -15.85
CA ASN A 348 -7.20 -16.03 -16.74
C ASN A 348 -6.27 -15.24 -17.67
N PHE A 349 -4.98 -15.55 -17.60
CA PHE A 349 -3.96 -15.09 -18.53
C PHE A 349 -3.24 -16.30 -19.12
N ASP A 350 -3.56 -16.63 -20.37
CA ASP A 350 -3.20 -17.88 -21.03
C ASP A 350 -3.62 -19.10 -20.16
N ASP A 351 -2.68 -19.99 -19.84
CA ASP A 351 -2.92 -21.20 -19.04
C ASP A 351 -2.89 -20.96 -17.52
N TYR A 352 -2.83 -19.70 -17.06
CA TYR A 352 -2.71 -19.33 -15.65
C TYR A 352 -3.93 -18.57 -15.17
N ASN A 353 -4.49 -18.96 -14.02
CA ASN A 353 -5.43 -18.12 -13.29
C ASN A 353 -4.64 -17.29 -12.27
N LEU A 354 -4.58 -15.97 -12.47
CA LEU A 354 -3.87 -15.03 -11.62
C LEU A 354 -4.85 -14.36 -10.64
N ASN A 355 -4.54 -14.38 -9.35
CA ASN A 355 -5.34 -13.72 -8.31
C ASN A 355 -4.45 -12.97 -7.31
N THR A 356 -5.07 -12.27 -6.36
CA THR A 356 -4.36 -11.43 -5.36
C THR A 356 -3.80 -12.20 -4.16
N ASP A 357 -3.87 -13.52 -4.12
CA ASP A 357 -3.34 -14.31 -3.00
C ASP A 357 -1.81 -14.14 -2.90
N LEU A 358 -1.31 -13.84 -1.70
CA LEU A 358 0.12 -13.67 -1.48
C LEU A 358 0.87 -14.95 -1.82
N VAL A 359 1.99 -14.83 -2.55
CA VAL A 359 2.84 -15.92 -3.06
C VAL A 359 2.20 -16.78 -4.14
N PHE A 360 1.00 -17.31 -3.91
CA PHE A 360 0.41 -18.36 -4.74
C PHE A 360 -0.53 -17.85 -5.83
N GLY A 361 -0.98 -16.60 -5.72
CA GLY A 361 -1.87 -15.99 -6.71
C GLY A 361 -1.20 -15.59 -8.02
N GLY A 362 0.12 -15.40 -8.00
CA GLY A 362 0.91 -15.07 -9.20
C GLY A 362 0.70 -13.66 -9.76
N LEU A 363 -0.33 -12.91 -9.37
CA LEU A 363 -0.53 -11.52 -9.79
C LEU A 363 0.35 -10.56 -8.97
N VAL A 364 0.26 -10.65 -7.64
CA VAL A 364 0.89 -9.73 -6.69
C VAL A 364 2.20 -10.33 -6.15
N SER A 365 3.20 -9.48 -5.97
CA SER A 365 4.54 -9.83 -5.52
C SER A 365 4.61 -10.04 -4.01
N LEU A 366 5.80 -10.38 -3.52
CA LEU A 366 6.04 -10.73 -2.12
C LEU A 366 5.90 -9.57 -1.14
N ASP A 367 5.89 -8.32 -1.62
CA ASP A 367 5.58 -7.15 -0.79
C ASP A 367 4.08 -6.96 -0.58
N GLY A 368 3.26 -7.75 -1.26
CA GLY A 368 1.82 -7.72 -1.17
C GLY A 368 1.14 -6.55 -1.87
N VAL A 369 1.89 -5.70 -2.58
CA VAL A 369 1.39 -4.48 -3.23
C VAL A 369 1.69 -4.48 -4.72
N HIS A 370 2.98 -4.57 -5.09
CA HIS A 370 3.39 -4.45 -6.49
C HIS A 370 3.18 -5.77 -7.23
N LEU A 371 3.01 -5.69 -8.54
CA LEU A 371 2.76 -6.87 -9.36
C LEU A 371 4.03 -7.70 -9.59
N THR A 372 3.85 -8.99 -9.84
CA THR A 372 4.92 -9.82 -10.38
C THR A 372 5.24 -9.42 -11.84
N ALA A 373 6.33 -9.93 -12.41
CA ALA A 373 6.60 -9.69 -13.84
C ALA A 373 5.45 -10.20 -14.73
N ARG A 374 4.80 -11.31 -14.35
CA ARG A 374 3.61 -11.82 -15.03
C ARG A 374 2.39 -10.92 -14.84
N GLY A 375 2.19 -10.38 -13.64
CA GLY A 375 1.14 -9.41 -13.39
C GLY A 375 1.31 -8.13 -14.23
N TYR A 376 2.53 -7.60 -14.32
CA TYR A 376 2.82 -6.45 -15.19
C TYR A 376 2.62 -6.77 -16.68
N ALA A 377 2.89 -8.00 -17.13
CA ALA A 377 2.60 -8.43 -18.49
C ALA A 377 1.09 -8.46 -18.79
N LEU A 378 0.26 -8.89 -17.82
CA LEU A 378 -1.19 -8.78 -17.92
C LEU A 378 -1.63 -7.31 -18.01
N MET A 379 -1.10 -6.42 -17.16
CA MET A 379 -1.45 -4.99 -17.22
C MET A 379 -1.04 -4.37 -18.56
N ALA A 380 0.14 -4.73 -19.08
CA ALA A 380 0.58 -4.27 -20.40
C ALA A 380 -0.42 -4.67 -21.49
N ASN A 381 -0.96 -5.89 -21.43
CA ASN A 381 -2.01 -6.33 -22.35
C ASN A 381 -3.30 -5.50 -22.22
N GLU A 382 -3.71 -5.10 -21.02
CA GLU A 382 -4.87 -4.22 -20.83
C GLU A 382 -4.64 -2.82 -21.44
N PHE A 383 -3.42 -2.28 -21.33
CA PHE A 383 -3.05 -1.06 -22.05
C PHE A 383 -3.13 -1.25 -23.57
N LEU A 384 -2.57 -2.33 -24.11
CA LEU A 384 -2.60 -2.59 -25.56
C LEU A 384 -4.04 -2.73 -26.08
N LYS A 385 -4.94 -3.39 -25.34
CA LYS A 385 -6.37 -3.49 -25.68
C LYS A 385 -7.05 -2.11 -25.72
N ALA A 386 -6.80 -1.26 -24.73
CA ALA A 386 -7.36 0.09 -24.70
C ALA A 386 -6.82 0.96 -25.85
N ILE A 387 -5.54 0.80 -26.21
CA ILE A 387 -4.90 1.48 -27.34
C ILE A 387 -5.51 1.02 -28.67
N ASP A 388 -5.71 -0.29 -28.85
CA ASP A 388 -6.41 -0.85 -30.02
C ASP A 388 -7.83 -0.27 -30.15
N ALA A 389 -8.59 -0.25 -29.06
CA ALA A 389 -9.96 0.28 -29.04
C ALA A 389 -10.02 1.79 -29.35
N THR A 390 -9.05 2.57 -28.87
CA THR A 390 -9.07 4.05 -28.99
C THR A 390 -8.51 4.55 -30.32
N PHE A 391 -7.42 3.93 -30.79
CA PHE A 391 -6.65 4.43 -31.92
C PHE A 391 -6.73 3.55 -33.17
N GLY A 392 -7.41 2.40 -33.09
CA GLY A 392 -7.53 1.47 -34.21
C GLY A 392 -6.22 0.77 -34.56
N SER A 393 -5.31 0.62 -33.60
CA SER A 393 -4.17 -0.30 -33.74
C SER A 393 -4.63 -1.76 -33.71
N ASN A 394 -3.70 -2.70 -33.85
CA ASN A 394 -3.99 -4.12 -34.01
C ASN A 394 -3.07 -5.03 -33.19
N PHE A 395 -2.66 -4.65 -31.99
CA PHE A 395 -1.77 -5.46 -31.14
C PHE A 395 -2.36 -6.86 -30.88
N GLU A 396 -3.65 -6.93 -30.57
CA GLU A 396 -4.33 -8.20 -30.34
C GLU A 396 -4.41 -9.03 -31.63
N ALA A 397 -4.95 -8.44 -32.71
CA ALA A 397 -5.12 -9.14 -33.98
C ALA A 397 -3.79 -9.53 -34.66
N SER A 398 -2.70 -8.82 -34.37
CA SER A 398 -1.36 -9.14 -34.87
C SER A 398 -0.62 -10.18 -34.02
N GLY A 399 -1.17 -10.57 -32.86
CA GLY A 399 -0.55 -11.53 -31.95
C GLY A 399 0.67 -10.99 -31.19
N ASN A 400 0.80 -9.67 -31.06
CA ASN A 400 1.90 -8.99 -30.37
C ASN A 400 1.59 -8.70 -28.89
N MET A 401 0.71 -9.48 -28.29
CA MET A 401 0.39 -9.43 -26.86
C MET A 401 1.46 -10.16 -26.06
N ALA A 402 1.70 -9.72 -24.83
CA ALA A 402 2.54 -10.44 -23.89
C ALA A 402 1.92 -11.81 -23.58
N LYS A 403 2.76 -12.84 -23.40
CA LYS A 403 2.33 -14.20 -23.05
C LYS A 403 2.72 -14.50 -21.61
N ALA A 404 1.81 -15.05 -20.82
CA ALA A 404 2.00 -15.29 -19.39
C ALA A 404 3.23 -16.16 -19.09
N ALA A 405 3.50 -17.16 -19.93
CA ALA A 405 4.59 -18.10 -19.76
C ALA A 405 5.98 -17.46 -19.93
N ASP A 406 6.09 -16.31 -20.60
CA ASP A 406 7.36 -15.62 -20.82
C ASP A 406 7.80 -14.81 -19.58
N TYR A 407 6.92 -14.65 -18.59
CA TYR A 407 7.15 -13.83 -17.41
C TYR A 407 7.07 -14.67 -16.11
N PRO A 408 8.10 -14.62 -15.25
CA PRO A 408 8.10 -15.33 -13.99
C PRO A 408 7.27 -14.61 -12.91
N VAL A 409 6.82 -15.35 -11.89
CA VAL A 409 6.17 -14.80 -10.69
C VAL A 409 7.13 -14.60 -9.53
N THR A 410 8.26 -15.31 -9.55
CA THR A 410 9.32 -15.22 -8.56
C THR A 410 10.68 -15.30 -9.25
N PHE A 411 11.69 -14.74 -8.61
CA PHE A 411 13.07 -14.82 -9.05
C PHE A 411 13.89 -15.62 -8.03
N SER A 412 14.87 -16.38 -8.52
CA SER A 412 15.76 -17.15 -7.64
C SER A 412 16.48 -16.22 -6.66
N PRO A 413 16.59 -16.58 -5.36
CA PRO A 413 17.47 -15.89 -4.41
C PRO A 413 18.94 -15.88 -4.85
N LEU A 414 19.33 -16.84 -5.70
CA LEU A 414 20.69 -16.99 -6.23
C LEU A 414 20.88 -16.28 -7.58
N LEU A 415 19.91 -15.50 -8.03
CA LEU A 415 20.06 -14.70 -9.25
C LEU A 415 21.19 -13.68 -9.01
N PRO A 416 22.26 -13.68 -9.85
CA PRO A 416 23.49 -12.95 -9.60
C PRO A 416 23.35 -11.43 -9.69
#